data_AF-A0A5K1DI68-F1
#
_entry.id   AF-A0A5K1DI68-F1
#
_cell.length_a   1.000
_cell.length_b   1.000
_cell.length_c   1.000
_cell.angle_alpha   90.00
_cell.angle_beta   90.00
_cell.angle_gamma   90.00
#
_symmetry.space_group_name_H-M   'P 1'
#
loop_
_entity.id
_entity.type
_entity.pdbx_description
1 polymer ?
#
loop_
_entity_poly.entity_id
_entity_poly.type
_entity_poly.pdbx_seq_one_letter_code
_entity_poly.pdbx_strand_id
1 'polypeptide(L)'
;MLSPVIALIDAPMNVVKEEAQVQRCSYCKSASELWLYDVRHRGIYRQLCAACLLKMHSSFFCPVCLEVYADGLPPENNIKCGNCPSTVHAACLAPELVPSYVCLCCANEFSFLTPLSSLSQNMQREEERKAVIIDVPAAKIILAAAQVAAISMTRAAASAWSEADKKVRDSAIARKKARDSLLHASQRVENQTTFAVLNQKKNTDKKTCPVKAEETEKPSRGMPNTSSAKKRMVNSEDDDKLKAFTSSFLQHRNIRNKATSETGKPKLAEDSVSSVKTLQCHLADALNKDEQDRLIGLRCEE
;
A
#
# COMPACT_ATOMS: atom_id res chain seq x y z
N MET A 1 -10.32 46.81 -7.51
CA MET A 1 -11.34 45.92 -8.09
C MET A 1 -10.64 44.62 -8.49
N LEU A 2 -11.35 43.51 -8.32
CA LEU A 2 -10.86 42.14 -8.18
C LEU A 2 -9.97 41.63 -9.33
N SER A 3 -8.84 41.03 -8.99
CA SER A 3 -8.09 40.13 -9.87
C SER A 3 -8.73 38.73 -9.85
N PRO A 4 -8.83 38.02 -10.98
CA PRO A 4 -9.22 36.62 -10.99
C PRO A 4 -8.01 35.74 -10.64
N VAL A 5 -8.23 34.94 -9.60
CA VAL A 5 -7.41 33.82 -9.14
C VAL A 5 -7.94 32.56 -9.84
N ILE A 6 -7.05 31.59 -10.06
CA ILE A 6 -7.30 30.15 -10.31
C ILE A 6 -7.57 29.78 -11.78
N ALA A 7 -6.48 29.51 -12.50
CA ALA A 7 -6.47 28.51 -13.57
C ALA A 7 -5.83 27.23 -13.00
N LEU A 8 -6.65 26.34 -12.44
CA LEU A 8 -6.21 24.99 -12.02
C LEU A 8 -6.56 24.01 -13.14
N ILE A 9 -5.55 23.77 -13.97
CA ILE A 9 -5.17 22.52 -14.65
C ILE A 9 -6.18 21.36 -14.50
N ASP A 10 -7.18 21.31 -15.38
CA ASP A 10 -7.85 20.06 -15.75
C ASP A 10 -6.97 19.35 -16.78
N ALA A 11 -6.07 18.50 -16.31
CA ALA A 11 -5.37 17.57 -17.18
C ALA A 11 -6.34 16.40 -17.47
N PRO A 12 -6.76 16.17 -18.72
CA PRO A 12 -7.57 15.01 -19.05
C PRO A 12 -6.74 13.76 -18.78
N MET A 13 -7.26 12.87 -17.92
CA MET A 13 -6.72 11.52 -17.81
C MET A 13 -6.88 10.89 -19.19
N ASN A 14 -5.76 10.74 -19.90
CA ASN A 14 -5.69 10.00 -21.15
C ASN A 14 -6.24 8.60 -20.88
N VAL A 15 -7.47 8.37 -21.35
CA VAL A 15 -8.01 7.04 -21.59
C VAL A 15 -7.17 6.49 -22.73
N VAL A 16 -6.06 5.84 -22.37
CA VAL A 16 -5.22 5.12 -23.32
C VAL A 16 -6.12 4.09 -23.97
N LYS A 17 -6.33 4.25 -25.27
CA LYS A 17 -7.05 3.33 -26.13
C LYS A 17 -6.31 1.99 -26.05
N GLU A 18 -6.84 1.09 -25.24
CA GLU A 18 -6.29 -0.24 -25.01
C GLU A 18 -6.55 -1.06 -26.28
N GLU A 19 -5.63 -0.95 -27.26
CA GLU A 19 -5.45 -2.04 -28.21
C GLU A 19 -5.28 -3.31 -27.37
N ALA A 20 -6.14 -4.29 -27.57
CA ALA A 20 -6.14 -5.56 -26.85
C ALA A 20 -4.84 -6.32 -27.18
N GLN A 21 -3.74 -5.88 -26.58
CA GLN A 21 -2.49 -6.59 -26.59
C GLN A 21 -2.77 -7.91 -25.90
N VAL A 22 -2.52 -9.01 -26.61
CA VAL A 22 -2.62 -10.36 -26.06
C VAL A 22 -1.79 -10.39 -24.79
N GLN A 23 -2.47 -10.36 -23.64
CA GLN A 23 -1.83 -10.34 -22.35
C GLN A 23 -1.15 -11.71 -22.16
N ARG A 24 0.14 -11.69 -21.88
CA ARG A 24 0.95 -12.91 -21.72
C ARG A 24 1.45 -13.00 -20.30
N CYS A 25 1.55 -14.23 -19.79
CA CYS A 25 2.16 -14.45 -18.50
C CYS A 25 3.60 -13.90 -18.50
N SER A 26 3.92 -13.03 -17.54
CA SER A 26 5.22 -12.39 -17.43
C SER A 26 6.36 -13.38 -17.22
N TYR A 27 6.07 -14.57 -16.66
CA TYR A 27 7.04 -15.61 -16.33
C TYR A 27 7.21 -16.64 -17.45
N CYS A 28 6.16 -17.40 -17.79
CA CYS A 28 6.26 -18.48 -18.80
C CYS A 28 6.03 -18.01 -20.25
N LYS A 29 5.64 -16.74 -20.47
CA LYS A 29 5.34 -16.15 -21.79
C LYS A 29 4.24 -16.86 -22.58
N SER A 30 3.54 -17.83 -21.98
CA SER A 30 2.39 -18.45 -22.62
C SER A 30 1.31 -17.40 -22.83
N ALA A 31 0.70 -17.44 -24.03
CA ALA A 31 -0.55 -16.76 -24.31
C ALA A 31 -1.63 -17.52 -23.53
N SER A 32 -1.81 -17.14 -22.26
CA SER A 32 -2.92 -17.63 -21.47
C SER A 32 -4.08 -16.72 -21.77
N GLU A 33 -4.98 -17.13 -22.65
CA GLU A 33 -6.28 -16.45 -22.82
C GLU A 33 -7.11 -16.50 -21.53
N LEU A 34 -6.78 -17.47 -20.67
CA LEU A 34 -7.45 -17.68 -19.40
C LEU A 34 -6.65 -17.05 -18.25
N TRP A 35 -7.23 -15.97 -17.73
CA TRP A 35 -7.11 -15.45 -16.36
C TRP A 35 -5.67 -15.20 -15.91
N LEU A 36 -5.19 -13.99 -16.20
CA LEU A 36 -3.96 -13.45 -15.63
C LEU A 36 -4.29 -12.70 -14.35
N TYR A 37 -3.42 -12.86 -13.36
CA TYR A 37 -3.54 -12.23 -12.06
C TYR A 37 -2.47 -11.17 -11.90
N ASP A 38 -2.86 -9.99 -11.43
CA ASP A 38 -1.94 -8.95 -11.01
C ASP A 38 -1.37 -9.27 -9.64
N VAL A 39 -0.05 -9.28 -9.55
CA VAL A 39 0.67 -9.60 -8.32
C VAL A 39 1.83 -8.65 -8.14
N ARG A 40 2.14 -8.32 -6.89
CA ARG A 40 3.39 -7.62 -6.56
C ARG A 40 4.39 -8.62 -6.02
N HIS A 41 5.45 -8.86 -6.79
CA HIS A 41 6.53 -9.76 -6.40
C HIS A 41 7.86 -9.00 -6.42
N ARG A 42 8.56 -9.00 -5.27
CA ARG A 42 9.84 -8.27 -5.05
C ARG A 42 9.77 -6.79 -5.46
N GLY A 43 8.65 -6.13 -5.16
CA GLY A 43 8.45 -4.72 -5.45
C GLY A 43 7.97 -4.39 -6.87
N ILE A 44 7.92 -5.36 -7.77
CA ILE A 44 7.52 -5.18 -9.18
C ILE A 44 6.12 -5.77 -9.38
N TYR A 45 5.24 -5.04 -10.07
CA TYR A 45 3.94 -5.54 -10.50
C TYR A 45 4.11 -6.41 -11.74
N ARG A 46 3.51 -7.61 -11.72
CA ARG A 46 3.60 -8.57 -12.82
C ARG A 46 2.25 -9.27 -12.98
N GLN A 47 1.93 -9.58 -14.23
CA GLN A 47 0.81 -10.44 -14.57
C GLN A 47 1.28 -11.88 -14.70
N LEU A 48 0.69 -12.78 -13.91
CA LEU A 48 1.04 -14.19 -13.88
C LEU A 48 -0.21 -15.03 -14.15
N CYS A 49 -0.06 -16.14 -14.88
CA CYS A 49 -1.10 -17.16 -14.92
C CYS A 49 -1.19 -17.89 -13.58
N ALA A 50 -2.31 -18.56 -13.29
CA ALA A 50 -2.53 -19.27 -12.02
C ALA A 50 -1.38 -20.22 -11.66
N ALA A 51 -0.91 -21.01 -12.63
CA ALA A 51 0.22 -21.93 -12.46
C ALA A 51 1.51 -21.23 -12.01
N CYS A 52 1.88 -20.13 -12.67
CA CYS A 52 3.08 -19.37 -12.33
C CYS A 52 2.93 -18.64 -11.00
N LEU A 53 1.73 -18.11 -10.72
CA LEU A 53 1.44 -17.45 -9.46
C LEU A 53 1.62 -18.40 -8.28
N LEU A 54 1.00 -19.58 -8.33
CA LEU A 54 1.11 -20.60 -7.28
C LEU A 54 2.55 -21.11 -7.14
N LYS A 55 3.29 -21.27 -8.24
CA LYS A 55 4.71 -21.65 -8.19
C LYS A 55 5.58 -20.61 -7.49
N MET A 56 5.35 -19.32 -7.77
CA MET A 56 6.10 -18.21 -7.19
C MET A 56 5.74 -17.94 -5.73
N HIS A 57 4.51 -18.25 -5.33
CA HIS A 57 3.95 -18.00 -4.01
C HIS A 57 3.59 -19.29 -3.25
N SER A 58 4.46 -20.31 -3.33
CA SER A 58 4.24 -21.63 -2.71
C SER A 58 4.13 -21.62 -1.18
N SER A 59 4.54 -20.53 -0.53
CA SER A 59 4.42 -20.36 0.92
C SER A 59 3.03 -19.90 1.38
N PHE A 60 2.14 -19.53 0.45
CA PHE A 60 0.85 -18.91 0.77
C PHE A 60 -0.33 -19.88 0.79
N PHE A 61 -0.13 -21.14 0.38
CA PHE A 61 -1.18 -22.13 0.34
C PHE A 61 -0.61 -23.52 0.61
N CYS A 62 -1.49 -24.46 0.97
CA CYS A 62 -1.15 -25.87 1.06
C CYS A 62 -1.30 -26.53 -0.33
N PRO A 63 -0.23 -27.07 -0.95
CA PRO A 63 -0.33 -27.72 -2.26
C PRO A 63 -1.20 -28.99 -2.29
N VAL A 64 -1.56 -29.57 -1.14
CA VAL A 64 -2.40 -30.77 -1.07
C VAL A 64 -3.88 -30.41 -1.11
N CYS A 65 -4.34 -29.49 -0.24
CA CYS A 65 -5.75 -29.11 -0.17
C CYS A 65 -6.09 -27.81 -0.92
N LEU A 66 -5.08 -27.08 -1.42
CA LEU A 66 -5.19 -25.77 -2.08
C LEU A 66 -5.78 -24.66 -1.21
N GLU A 67 -5.82 -24.86 0.10
CA GLU A 67 -6.26 -23.83 1.04
C GLU A 67 -5.18 -22.75 1.21
N VAL A 68 -5.60 -21.48 1.09
CA VAL A 68 -4.73 -20.31 1.20
C VAL A 68 -4.67 -19.83 2.65
N TYR A 69 -3.47 -19.61 3.17
CA TYR A 69 -3.27 -19.12 4.54
C TYR A 69 -3.68 -17.64 4.63
N ALA A 70 -4.79 -17.35 5.32
CA ALA A 70 -5.44 -16.03 5.34
C ALA A 70 -4.51 -14.87 5.74
N ASP A 71 -3.59 -15.09 6.67
CA ASP A 71 -2.64 -14.06 7.14
C ASP A 71 -1.24 -14.19 6.51
N GLY A 72 -1.04 -15.19 5.64
CA GLY A 72 0.28 -15.64 5.19
C GLY A 72 1.19 -16.11 6.33
N LEU A 73 0.61 -16.34 7.51
CA LEU A 73 1.20 -17.09 8.59
C LEU A 73 0.74 -18.54 8.44
N PRO A 74 1.67 -19.49 8.28
CA PRO A 74 1.32 -20.90 8.32
C PRO A 74 0.76 -21.20 9.73
N PRO A 75 -0.36 -21.94 9.88
CA PRO A 75 -0.77 -22.45 11.17
C PRO A 75 0.39 -23.20 11.86
N GLU A 76 0.40 -23.21 13.20
CA GLU A 76 1.53 -23.70 14.00
C GLU A 76 1.96 -25.15 13.66
N ASN A 77 1.05 -25.92 13.06
CA ASN A 77 1.26 -27.32 12.67
C ASN A 77 1.56 -27.48 11.17
N ASN A 78 2.42 -26.64 10.59
CA ASN A 78 2.80 -26.72 9.19
C ASN A 78 4.19 -27.33 8.99
N ILE A 79 4.28 -28.25 8.05
CA ILE A 79 5.52 -28.92 7.64
C ILE A 79 6.06 -28.18 6.42
N LYS A 80 7.34 -27.81 6.48
CA LYS A 80 8.07 -27.15 5.38
C LYS A 80 8.74 -28.20 4.52
N CYS A 81 8.76 -27.97 3.21
CA CYS A 81 9.59 -28.77 2.32
C CYS A 81 11.07 -28.53 2.60
N GLY A 82 11.89 -29.57 2.53
CA GLY A 82 13.35 -29.46 2.67
C GLY A 82 14.04 -28.64 1.57
N ASN A 83 13.43 -28.51 0.39
CA ASN A 83 14.04 -27.91 -0.81
C ASN A 83 13.40 -26.58 -1.27
N CYS A 84 12.22 -26.24 -0.77
CA CYS A 84 11.43 -25.10 -1.26
C CYS A 84 10.72 -24.41 -0.09
N PRO A 85 10.34 -23.12 -0.19
CA PRO A 85 9.55 -22.44 0.84
C PRO A 85 8.08 -22.89 0.90
N SER A 86 7.71 -24.02 0.29
CA SER A 86 6.35 -24.56 0.34
C SER A 86 6.05 -25.10 1.72
N THR A 87 4.82 -24.86 2.18
CA THR A 87 4.31 -25.35 3.45
C THR A 87 3.05 -26.17 3.24
N VAL A 88 2.90 -27.24 4.01
CA VAL A 88 1.71 -28.10 4.01
C VAL A 88 1.20 -28.25 5.44
N HIS A 89 -0.12 -28.35 5.60
CA HIS A 89 -0.72 -28.73 6.88
C HIS A 89 -0.24 -30.12 7.31
N ALA A 90 0.16 -30.30 8.57
CA ALA A 90 0.50 -31.62 9.09
C ALA A 90 -0.62 -32.65 8.89
N ALA A 91 -1.88 -32.22 8.98
CA ALA A 91 -3.05 -33.07 8.71
C ALA A 91 -3.21 -33.48 7.24
N CYS A 92 -2.60 -32.76 6.30
CA CYS A 92 -2.59 -33.10 4.88
C CYS A 92 -1.46 -34.08 4.52
N LEU A 93 -0.57 -34.42 5.46
CA LEU A 93 0.50 -35.39 5.27
C LEU A 93 0.22 -36.66 6.07
N ALA A 94 0.54 -37.80 5.47
CA ALA A 94 0.61 -39.03 6.24
C ALA A 94 1.74 -38.91 7.28
N PRO A 95 1.57 -39.40 8.52
CA PRO A 95 2.57 -39.30 9.59
C PRO A 95 3.96 -39.82 9.19
N GLU A 96 4.01 -40.84 8.33
CA GLU A 96 5.23 -41.46 7.84
C GLU A 96 6.09 -40.56 6.94
N LEU A 97 5.47 -39.54 6.32
CA LEU A 97 6.12 -38.65 5.34
C LEU A 97 6.63 -37.34 5.95
N VAL A 98 6.38 -37.12 7.24
CA VAL A 98 6.75 -35.90 7.98
C VAL A 98 8.26 -35.62 8.01
N PRO A 99 9.16 -36.58 8.34
CA PRO A 99 10.57 -36.27 8.54
C PRO A 99 11.34 -35.97 7.24
N SER A 100 10.81 -36.37 6.09
CA SER A 100 11.47 -36.25 4.78
C SER A 100 10.56 -35.58 3.74
N TYR A 101 9.66 -34.69 4.18
CA TYR A 101 8.71 -34.06 3.27
C TYR A 101 9.40 -33.23 2.19
N VAL A 102 9.14 -33.60 0.94
CA VAL A 102 9.51 -32.86 -0.26
C VAL A 102 8.24 -32.47 -1.01
N CYS A 103 8.09 -31.18 -1.32
CA CYS A 103 6.95 -30.65 -2.05
C CYS A 103 6.85 -31.29 -3.44
N LEU A 104 5.64 -31.52 -3.96
CA LEU A 104 5.41 -32.02 -5.32
C LEU A 104 6.14 -31.17 -6.38
N CYS A 105 6.22 -29.86 -6.16
CA CYS A 105 6.99 -28.94 -7.00
C CYS A 105 8.49 -29.23 -7.04
N CYS A 106 9.06 -29.84 -5.99
CA CYS A 106 10.47 -30.22 -5.89
C CYS A 106 10.73 -31.68 -6.25
N ALA A 107 9.75 -32.55 -6.12
CA ALA A 107 9.85 -33.96 -6.48
C ALA A 107 9.89 -34.20 -8.01
N ASN A 108 10.03 -33.14 -8.83
CA ASN A 108 10.05 -33.16 -10.29
C ASN A 108 8.76 -33.67 -10.98
N GLU A 109 7.71 -33.98 -10.22
CA GLU A 109 6.40 -34.37 -10.76
C GLU A 109 5.48 -33.14 -10.84
N PHE A 110 5.76 -32.23 -11.77
CA PHE A 110 4.94 -31.01 -12.03
C PHE A 110 3.51 -31.30 -12.54
N SER A 111 3.05 -32.54 -12.43
CA SER A 111 1.74 -33.04 -12.88
C SER A 111 0.55 -32.45 -12.11
N PHE A 112 0.78 -31.67 -11.05
CA PHE A 112 -0.31 -31.04 -10.29
C PHE A 112 -0.99 -29.89 -11.03
N LEU A 113 -0.29 -29.22 -11.95
CA LEU A 113 -0.81 -28.07 -12.72
C LEU A 113 -1.32 -28.46 -14.12
N THR A 114 -1.21 -29.74 -14.49
CA THR A 114 -1.73 -30.31 -15.74
C THR A 114 -3.22 -30.02 -16.01
N PRO A 115 -4.11 -30.00 -15.00
CA PRO A 115 -5.52 -29.66 -15.22
C PRO A 115 -5.75 -28.25 -15.79
N LEU A 116 -4.77 -27.34 -15.63
CA LEU A 116 -4.88 -25.99 -16.19
C LEU A 116 -4.50 -25.94 -17.68
N SER A 117 -3.62 -26.84 -18.12
CA SER A 117 -3.16 -26.92 -19.51
C SER A 117 -4.24 -27.47 -20.45
N SER A 118 -5.07 -28.40 -19.96
CA SER A 118 -6.20 -28.97 -20.72
C SER A 118 -7.33 -27.96 -20.93
N LEU A 119 -7.59 -27.09 -19.93
CA LEU A 119 -8.58 -26.01 -20.05
C LEU A 119 -8.25 -25.03 -21.18
N SER A 120 -6.97 -24.71 -21.37
CA SER A 120 -6.54 -23.82 -22.45
C SER A 120 -6.74 -24.43 -23.85
N GLN A 121 -6.66 -25.76 -23.99
CA GLN A 121 -6.81 -26.44 -25.29
C GLN A 121 -8.28 -26.61 -25.71
N ASN A 122 -9.20 -26.71 -24.75
CA ASN A 122 -10.63 -26.86 -25.03
C ASN A 122 -11.28 -25.56 -25.54
N MET A 123 -10.69 -24.40 -25.25
CA MET A 123 -11.21 -23.09 -25.68
C MET A 123 -10.87 -22.73 -27.12
N GLN A 124 -9.79 -23.28 -27.69
CA GLN A 124 -9.38 -22.95 -29.06
C GLN A 124 -10.26 -23.59 -30.15
N ARG A 125 -11.25 -24.42 -29.77
CA ARG A 125 -11.95 -25.28 -30.73
C ARG A 125 -13.42 -24.92 -30.99
N GLU A 126 -14.04 -24.00 -30.25
CA GLU A 126 -15.43 -23.61 -30.51
C GLU A 126 -15.64 -22.10 -30.33
N GLU A 127 -15.95 -21.42 -31.45
CA GLU A 127 -16.25 -19.98 -31.55
C GLU A 127 -17.70 -19.64 -31.14
N GLU A 128 -18.45 -20.62 -30.63
CA GLU A 128 -19.76 -20.42 -30.04
C GLU A 128 -19.66 -20.35 -28.52
N ARG A 129 -20.44 -19.44 -27.91
CA ARG A 129 -20.48 -19.09 -26.48
C ARG A 129 -20.93 -20.25 -25.57
N LYS A 130 -20.28 -21.40 -25.67
CA LYS A 130 -20.45 -22.52 -24.75
C LYS A 130 -19.77 -22.16 -23.44
N ALA A 131 -20.54 -22.28 -22.36
CA ALA A 131 -20.04 -22.11 -21.01
C ALA A 131 -18.77 -22.94 -20.81
N VAL A 132 -17.70 -22.31 -20.30
CA VAL A 132 -16.45 -22.99 -19.97
C VAL A 132 -16.75 -24.02 -18.88
N ILE A 133 -16.67 -25.31 -19.20
CA ILE A 133 -16.80 -26.38 -18.22
C ILE A 133 -15.48 -26.43 -17.46
N ILE A 134 -15.52 -26.05 -16.17
CA ILE A 134 -14.35 -26.05 -15.29
C ILE A 134 -14.48 -27.24 -14.34
N ASP A 135 -13.53 -28.16 -14.41
CA ASP A 135 -13.44 -29.27 -13.46
C ASP A 135 -13.24 -28.74 -12.03
N VAL A 136 -13.88 -29.39 -11.05
CA VAL A 136 -13.73 -29.06 -9.62
C VAL A 136 -12.26 -28.87 -9.17
N PRO A 137 -11.29 -29.76 -9.52
CA PRO A 137 -9.88 -29.54 -9.18
C PRO A 137 -9.30 -28.27 -9.82
N ALA A 138 -9.66 -27.96 -11.07
CA ALA A 138 -9.19 -26.76 -11.73
C ALA A 138 -9.81 -25.50 -11.12
N ALA A 139 -11.09 -25.54 -10.73
CA ALA A 139 -11.74 -24.46 -10.01
C ALA A 139 -11.05 -24.15 -8.67
N LYS A 140 -10.62 -25.18 -7.93
CA LYS A 140 -9.84 -24.98 -6.68
C LYS A 140 -8.50 -24.31 -6.94
N ILE A 141 -7.78 -24.68 -8.00
CA ILE A 141 -6.51 -24.06 -8.38
C ILE A 141 -6.70 -22.58 -8.72
N ILE A 142 -7.74 -22.28 -9.51
CA ILE A 142 -8.10 -20.91 -9.90
C ILE A 142 -8.48 -20.09 -8.66
N LEU A 143 -9.31 -20.64 -7.77
CA LEU A 143 -9.72 -19.97 -6.53
C LEU A 143 -8.52 -19.67 -5.63
N ALA A 144 -7.63 -20.64 -5.45
CA ALA A 144 -6.41 -20.46 -4.65
C ALA A 144 -5.51 -19.38 -5.27
N ALA A 145 -5.33 -19.38 -6.60
CA ALA A 145 -4.57 -18.35 -7.29
C ALA A 145 -5.18 -16.95 -7.11
N ALA A 146 -6.50 -16.83 -7.25
CA ALA A 146 -7.21 -15.56 -7.04
C ALA A 146 -7.04 -15.03 -5.61
N GLN A 147 -7.15 -15.91 -4.61
CA GLN A 147 -6.94 -15.54 -3.20
C GLN A 147 -5.49 -15.10 -2.94
N VAL A 148 -4.50 -15.82 -3.46
CA VAL A 148 -3.09 -15.43 -3.35
C VAL A 148 -2.81 -14.08 -4.02
N ALA A 149 -3.40 -13.83 -5.20
CA ALA A 149 -3.31 -12.53 -5.89
C ALA A 149 -3.91 -11.41 -5.03
N ALA A 150 -5.10 -11.63 -4.46
CA ALA A 150 -5.75 -10.68 -3.59
C ALA A 150 -4.89 -10.34 -2.35
N ILE A 151 -4.30 -11.34 -1.70
CA ILE A 151 -3.38 -11.14 -0.57
C ILE A 151 -2.14 -10.34 -1.01
N SER A 152 -1.54 -10.70 -2.15
CA SER A 152 -0.36 -10.01 -2.71
C SER A 152 -0.65 -8.53 -2.96
N MET A 153 -1.77 -8.22 -3.62
CA MET A 153 -2.17 -6.86 -3.94
C MET A 153 -2.62 -6.07 -2.71
N THR A 154 -3.25 -6.71 -1.72
CA THR A 154 -3.59 -6.07 -0.44
C THR A 154 -2.32 -5.66 0.31
N ARG A 155 -1.30 -6.52 0.36
CA ARG A 155 0.01 -6.19 0.94
C ARG A 155 0.73 -5.10 0.16
N ALA A 156 0.61 -5.10 -1.16
CA ALA A 156 1.13 -4.05 -2.03
C ALA A 156 0.50 -2.70 -1.71
N ALA A 157 -0.83 -2.65 -1.64
CA ALA A 157 -1.59 -1.46 -1.30
C ALA A 157 -1.19 -0.94 0.08
N ALA A 158 -1.18 -1.79 1.11
CA ALA A 158 -0.78 -1.41 2.46
C ALA A 158 0.64 -0.82 2.51
N SER A 159 1.59 -1.40 1.75
CA SER A 159 2.95 -0.87 1.63
C SER A 159 2.96 0.52 0.97
N ALA A 160 2.21 0.70 -0.11
CA ALA A 160 2.11 1.98 -0.83
C ALA A 160 1.51 3.08 0.06
N TRP A 161 0.47 2.76 0.84
CA TRP A 161 -0.11 3.67 1.82
C TRP A 161 0.91 4.08 2.89
N SER A 162 1.66 3.13 3.45
CA SER A 162 2.70 3.43 4.44
C SER A 162 3.81 4.32 3.88
N GLU A 163 4.19 4.12 2.62
CA GLU A 163 5.21 4.95 1.95
C GLU A 163 4.70 6.36 1.66
N ALA A 164 3.45 6.49 1.21
CA ALA A 164 2.80 7.78 1.00
C ALA A 164 2.71 8.59 2.30
N ASP A 165 2.28 7.94 3.39
CA ASP A 165 2.27 8.54 4.73
C ASP A 165 3.64 9.04 5.17
N LYS A 166 4.69 8.25 4.92
CA LYS A 166 6.06 8.64 5.22
C LYS A 166 6.47 9.88 4.42
N LYS A 167 6.21 9.87 3.11
CA LYS A 167 6.52 11.01 2.22
C LYS A 167 5.79 12.29 2.63
N VAL A 168 4.53 12.19 3.08
CA VAL A 168 3.78 13.34 3.61
C VAL A 168 4.44 13.91 4.86
N ARG A 169 4.83 13.06 5.82
CA ARG A 169 5.54 13.50 7.04
C ARG A 169 6.89 14.15 6.72
N ASP A 170 7.69 13.52 5.86
CA ASP A 170 9.00 14.03 5.46
C ASP A 170 8.86 15.38 4.73
N SER A 171 7.84 15.52 3.87
CA SER A 171 7.55 16.78 3.17
C SER A 171 7.11 17.88 4.13
N ALA A 172 6.32 17.56 5.16
CA ALA A 172 5.91 18.52 6.18
C ALA A 172 7.11 19.03 7.00
N ILE A 173 8.01 18.12 7.42
CA ILE A 173 9.24 18.46 8.13
C ILE A 173 10.15 19.33 7.25
N ALA A 174 10.31 18.97 5.97
CA ALA A 174 11.10 19.75 5.02
C ALA A 174 10.55 21.17 4.82
N ARG A 175 9.22 21.31 4.69
CA ARG A 175 8.55 22.63 4.59
C ARG A 175 8.75 23.45 5.85
N LYS A 176 8.63 22.84 7.04
CA LYS A 176 8.90 23.53 8.32
C LYS A 176 10.34 24.04 8.36
N LYS A 177 11.31 23.16 8.07
CA LYS A 177 12.74 23.52 8.04
C LYS A 177 13.05 24.64 7.03
N ALA A 178 12.41 24.62 5.87
CA ALA A 178 12.55 25.68 4.87
C ALA A 178 12.00 27.02 5.38
N ARG A 179 10.81 27.02 6.01
CA ARG A 179 10.24 28.24 6.62
C ARG A 179 11.15 28.78 7.72
N ASP A 180 11.65 27.93 8.61
CA ASP A 180 12.55 28.33 9.69
C ASP A 180 13.85 28.95 9.14
N SER A 181 14.39 28.36 8.07
CA SER A 181 15.57 28.89 7.38
C SER A 181 15.34 30.27 6.77
N LEU A 182 14.16 30.51 6.18
CA LEU A 182 13.78 31.82 5.64
C LEU A 182 13.61 32.86 6.75
N LEU A 183 13.01 32.50 7.88
CA LEU A 183 12.89 33.38 9.04
C LEU A 183 14.27 33.79 9.58
N HIS A 184 15.21 32.85 9.69
CA HIS A 184 16.59 33.15 10.10
C HIS A 184 17.32 34.03 9.08
N ALA A 185 17.12 33.83 7.78
CA ALA A 185 17.70 34.67 6.75
C ALA A 185 17.16 36.11 6.81
N SER A 186 15.84 36.28 6.93
CA SER A 186 15.20 37.59 7.08
C SER A 186 15.71 38.33 8.31
N GLN A 187 15.83 37.65 9.44
CA GLN A 187 16.36 38.24 10.67
C GLN A 187 17.81 38.71 10.51
N ARG A 188 18.66 37.96 9.78
CA ARG A 188 20.04 38.38 9.50
C ARG A 188 20.10 39.63 8.63
N VAL A 189 19.23 39.74 7.62
CA VAL A 189 19.13 40.93 6.77
C VAL A 189 18.69 42.15 7.60
N GLU A 190 17.64 42.02 8.41
CA GLU A 190 17.21 43.09 9.34
C GLU A 190 18.36 43.52 10.27
N ASN A 191 19.07 42.56 10.87
CA ASN A 191 20.22 42.87 11.73
C ASN A 191 21.34 43.59 10.95
N GLN A 192 21.71 43.13 9.75
CA GLN A 192 22.74 43.80 8.94
C GLN A 192 22.36 45.24 8.58
N THR A 193 21.10 45.48 8.22
CA THR A 193 20.62 46.84 7.91
C THR A 193 20.68 47.76 9.14
N THR A 194 20.29 47.28 10.32
CA THR A 194 20.38 48.07 11.55
C THR A 194 21.83 48.38 11.93
N PHE A 195 22.75 47.41 11.81
CA PHE A 195 24.18 47.65 12.01
C PHE A 195 24.76 48.67 11.01
N ALA A 196 24.37 48.62 9.74
CA ALA A 196 24.83 49.57 8.72
C ALA A 196 24.38 51.01 9.03
N VAL A 197 23.12 51.21 9.45
CA VAL A 197 22.58 52.53 9.83
C VAL A 197 23.30 53.09 11.07
N LEU A 198 23.55 52.25 12.07
CA LEU A 198 24.28 52.66 13.29
C LEU A 198 25.72 53.09 12.99
N ASN A 199 26.40 52.40 12.08
CA ASN A 199 27.76 52.76 11.67
C ASN A 199 27.80 54.07 10.87
N GLN A 200 26.79 54.37 10.04
CA GLN A 200 26.71 55.64 9.33
C GLN A 200 26.57 56.84 10.27
N LYS A 201 25.71 56.76 11.30
CA LYS A 201 25.56 57.84 12.30
C LYS A 201 26.87 58.17 13.04
N LYS A 202 27.65 57.15 13.41
CA LYS A 202 28.95 57.37 14.08
C LYS A 202 29.99 58.07 13.18
N ASN A 203 29.89 57.93 11.87
CA ASN A 203 30.79 58.59 10.92
C ASN A 203 30.35 60.04 10.60
N THR A 204 29.07 60.39 10.73
CA THR A 204 28.59 61.76 10.55
C THR A 204 28.92 62.65 11.74
N ASP A 205 28.87 62.12 12.97
CA ASP A 205 29.15 62.91 14.18
C ASP A 205 30.64 63.23 14.38
N LYS A 206 31.55 62.49 13.72
CA LYS A 206 33.01 62.75 13.78
C LYS A 206 33.50 63.83 12.81
N LYS A 207 32.64 64.43 11.99
CA LYS A 207 33.03 65.44 10.98
C LYS A 207 32.71 66.90 11.34
N THR A 208 32.26 67.18 12.56
CA THR A 208 32.08 68.55 13.04
C THR A 208 33.25 68.94 13.95
N CYS A 209 34.06 69.89 13.49
CA CYS A 209 35.20 70.45 14.25
C CYS A 209 34.75 71.11 15.56
N PRO A 210 35.50 70.98 16.66
CA PRO A 210 35.25 71.75 17.88
C PRO A 210 35.88 73.14 17.79
N VAL A 211 35.06 74.18 17.94
CA VAL A 211 35.49 75.48 18.48
C VAL A 211 35.39 75.37 20.01
N LYS A 212 36.48 75.71 20.70
CA LYS A 212 36.66 75.63 22.17
C LYS A 212 35.64 76.46 22.95
N ALA A 213 35.17 75.94 24.10
CA ALA A 213 35.21 76.60 25.42
C ALA A 213 34.72 75.64 26.54
N GLU A 214 35.35 75.79 27.71
CA GLU A 214 35.08 75.24 29.06
C GLU A 214 33.61 75.46 29.52
N GLU A 215 33.02 74.85 30.56
CA GLU A 215 33.48 74.16 31.78
C GLU A 215 32.29 73.37 32.41
N THR A 216 32.61 72.43 33.32
CA THR A 216 31.87 71.95 34.52
C THR A 216 30.50 71.21 34.51
N GLU A 217 30.50 70.19 35.40
CA GLU A 217 29.43 69.57 36.22
C GLU A 217 28.67 68.29 35.79
N LYS A 218 28.73 67.32 36.72
CA LYS A 218 27.93 66.07 36.91
C LYS A 218 26.48 66.44 37.31
N PRO A 219 25.42 65.57 37.19
CA PRO A 219 25.41 64.18 37.67
C PRO A 219 24.42 63.17 37.00
N SER A 220 24.52 61.92 37.50
CA SER A 220 23.46 60.90 37.72
C SER A 220 22.73 60.20 36.55
N ARG A 221 22.93 58.88 36.54
CA ARG A 221 21.95 57.76 36.40
C ARG A 221 20.67 58.03 35.60
N GLY A 222 20.53 57.30 34.50
CA GLY A 222 19.24 56.98 33.89
C GLY A 222 19.39 55.95 32.76
N MET A 223 19.10 54.67 33.05
CA MET A 223 18.91 53.64 32.03
C MET A 223 17.55 53.82 31.36
N PRO A 224 17.44 53.85 30.01
CA PRO A 224 16.18 53.59 29.34
C PRO A 224 16.12 52.13 28.91
N ASN A 225 15.37 51.34 29.69
CA ASN A 225 14.74 50.12 29.19
C ASN A 225 13.48 50.54 28.44
N THR A 226 13.39 50.38 27.11
CA THR A 226 12.08 50.28 26.44
C THR A 226 12.13 49.46 25.15
N SER A 227 11.15 48.54 25.09
CA SER A 227 10.43 48.05 23.92
C SER A 227 11.19 47.33 22.81
N SER A 228 11.22 46.00 22.91
CA SER A 228 11.15 45.11 21.74
C SER A 228 10.41 43.82 22.13
N ALA A 229 9.16 43.98 22.57
CA ALA A 229 8.27 42.87 22.95
C ALA A 229 7.12 42.63 21.94
N LYS A 230 7.21 43.14 20.70
CA LYS A 230 6.03 43.25 19.80
C LYS A 230 6.12 42.52 18.45
N LYS A 231 6.77 41.34 18.39
CA LYS A 231 6.77 40.54 17.14
C LYS A 231 6.58 39.02 17.31
N ARG A 232 6.12 38.54 18.48
CA ARG A 232 6.00 37.09 18.78
C ARG A 232 4.61 36.48 18.61
N MET A 233 3.60 37.24 18.18
CA MET A 233 2.20 36.75 18.16
C MET A 233 1.72 36.19 16.81
N VAL A 234 2.47 36.34 15.71
CA VAL A 234 2.01 35.86 14.39
C VAL A 234 2.34 34.38 14.12
N ASN A 235 3.25 33.77 14.91
CA ASN A 235 3.68 32.39 14.65
C ASN A 235 2.95 31.32 15.46
N SER A 236 2.19 31.66 16.52
CA SER A 236 1.49 30.63 17.31
C SER A 236 0.27 30.06 16.56
N GLU A 237 -0.45 30.87 15.79
CA GLU A 237 -1.65 30.42 15.07
C GLU A 237 -1.32 29.41 13.96
N ASP A 238 -0.16 29.54 13.30
CA ASP A 238 0.27 28.60 12.27
C ASP A 238 0.84 27.30 12.85
N ASP A 239 1.54 27.36 14.00
CA ASP A 239 1.97 26.16 14.73
C ASP A 239 0.76 25.41 15.33
N ASP A 240 -0.27 26.12 15.80
CA ASP A 240 -1.49 25.50 16.34
C ASP A 240 -2.38 24.93 15.25
N LYS A 241 -2.44 25.55 14.06
CA LYS A 241 -3.07 24.95 12.86
C LYS A 241 -2.33 23.71 12.39
N LEU A 242 -0.99 23.70 12.43
CA LEU A 242 -0.20 22.53 12.05
C LEU A 242 -0.32 21.39 13.07
N LYS A 243 -0.41 21.71 14.37
CA LYS A 243 -0.73 20.74 15.43
C LYS A 243 -2.15 20.20 15.31
N ALA A 244 -3.14 21.04 14.98
CA ALA A 244 -4.52 20.62 14.75
C ALA A 244 -4.66 19.75 13.48
N PHE A 245 -3.89 20.04 12.43
CA PHE A 245 -3.86 19.23 11.22
C PHE A 245 -3.20 17.87 11.47
N THR A 246 -2.10 17.83 12.22
CA THR A 246 -1.44 16.57 12.61
C THR A 246 -2.27 15.78 13.63
N SER A 247 -2.97 16.42 14.57
CA SER A 247 -3.87 15.74 15.51
C SER A 247 -5.11 15.18 14.81
N SER A 248 -5.70 15.91 13.86
CA SER A 248 -6.81 15.39 13.04
C SER A 248 -6.37 14.19 12.19
N PHE A 249 -5.17 14.23 11.61
CA PHE A 249 -4.62 13.09 10.87
C PHE A 249 -4.35 11.88 11.77
N LEU A 250 -3.86 12.11 13.00
CA LEU A 250 -3.65 11.06 13.99
C LEU A 250 -4.98 10.50 14.54
N GLN A 251 -6.02 11.33 14.68
CA GLN A 251 -7.37 10.88 15.06
C GLN A 251 -8.02 10.05 13.94
N HIS A 252 -7.90 10.45 12.67
CA HIS A 252 -8.32 9.61 11.54
C HIS A 252 -7.55 8.28 11.49
N ARG A 253 -6.24 8.30 11.81
CA ARG A 253 -5.42 7.08 11.93
C ARG A 253 -5.86 6.19 13.10
N ASN A 254 -6.23 6.77 14.24
CA ASN A 254 -6.68 6.01 15.41
C ASN A 254 -8.09 5.43 15.20
N ILE A 255 -8.99 6.16 14.53
CA ILE A 255 -10.32 5.66 14.14
C ILE A 255 -10.17 4.53 13.10
N ARG A 256 -9.23 4.63 12.15
CA ARG A 256 -8.99 3.60 11.13
C ARG A 256 -8.27 2.36 11.66
N ASN A 257 -7.33 2.53 12.59
CA ASN A 257 -6.65 1.41 13.24
C ASN A 257 -7.53 0.73 14.29
N LYS A 258 -8.39 1.48 15.00
CA LYS A 258 -9.40 0.92 15.90
C LYS A 258 -10.49 0.15 15.15
N ALA A 259 -10.82 0.57 13.92
CA ALA A 259 -11.64 -0.21 13.00
C ALA A 259 -10.97 -1.51 12.49
N THR A 260 -9.65 -1.66 12.65
CA THR A 260 -8.93 -2.91 12.35
C THR A 260 -8.61 -3.77 13.57
N SER A 261 -8.84 -3.29 14.80
CA SER A 261 -8.48 -4.03 16.03
C SER A 261 -9.64 -4.39 16.96
N GLU A 262 -10.83 -3.79 16.85
CA GLU A 262 -11.94 -4.08 17.80
C GLU A 262 -13.29 -4.48 17.18
N THR A 263 -13.41 -4.57 15.85
CA THR A 263 -14.57 -5.20 15.21
C THR A 263 -14.13 -5.88 13.92
N GLY A 264 -14.59 -7.11 13.72
CA GLY A 264 -14.33 -7.88 12.51
C GLY A 264 -14.68 -7.13 11.22
N LYS A 265 -13.96 -7.53 10.15
CA LYS A 265 -14.17 -7.21 8.72
C LYS A 265 -14.13 -5.73 8.31
N PRO A 266 -13.15 -5.31 7.49
CA PRO A 266 -13.17 -4.01 6.84
C PRO A 266 -14.25 -3.94 5.72
N LYS A 267 -15.20 -3.03 5.87
CA LYS A 267 -16.36 -2.78 4.97
C LYS A 267 -16.06 -2.03 3.66
N LEU A 268 -14.79 -1.92 3.25
CA LEU A 268 -14.41 -1.29 1.96
C LEU A 268 -13.74 -2.28 0.99
N ALA A 269 -13.80 -3.57 1.30
CA ALA A 269 -13.53 -4.68 0.37
C ALA A 269 -14.71 -5.67 0.33
N GLU A 270 -15.91 -5.29 0.80
CA GLU A 270 -17.05 -6.21 0.85
C GLU A 270 -17.73 -6.40 -0.50
N ASP A 271 -17.53 -5.54 -1.51
CA ASP A 271 -18.12 -5.80 -2.84
C ASP A 271 -17.33 -6.86 -3.63
N SER A 272 -16.02 -7.00 -3.38
CA SER A 272 -15.20 -8.05 -4.00
C SER A 272 -15.10 -9.32 -3.14
N VAL A 273 -15.05 -9.19 -1.80
CA VAL A 273 -15.00 -10.35 -0.88
C VAL A 273 -16.39 -10.93 -0.59
N SER A 274 -17.48 -10.16 -0.66
CA SER A 274 -18.83 -10.76 -0.66
C SER A 274 -19.07 -11.52 -1.96
N SER A 275 -18.62 -11.04 -3.12
CA SER A 275 -18.70 -11.80 -4.37
C SER A 275 -17.95 -13.15 -4.26
N VAL A 276 -16.75 -13.18 -3.66
CA VAL A 276 -16.02 -14.45 -3.43
C VAL A 276 -16.70 -15.34 -2.39
N LYS A 277 -17.26 -14.79 -1.29
CA LYS A 277 -17.99 -15.60 -0.30
C LYS A 277 -19.33 -16.12 -0.82
N THR A 278 -20.04 -15.32 -1.62
CA THR A 278 -21.26 -15.72 -2.31
C THR A 278 -20.96 -16.80 -3.35
N LEU A 279 -19.86 -16.68 -4.10
CA LEU A 279 -19.38 -17.75 -4.98
C LEU A 279 -18.96 -19.01 -4.20
N GLN A 280 -18.35 -18.86 -3.03
CA GLN A 280 -17.99 -19.98 -2.16
C GLN A 280 -19.22 -20.69 -1.57
N CYS A 281 -20.26 -19.95 -1.19
CA CYS A 281 -21.56 -20.51 -0.77
C CYS A 281 -22.28 -21.21 -1.93
N HIS A 282 -22.35 -20.58 -3.11
CA HIS A 282 -22.96 -21.20 -4.29
C HIS A 282 -22.22 -22.45 -4.76
N LEU A 283 -20.89 -22.51 -4.66
CA LEU A 283 -20.13 -23.73 -4.94
C LEU A 283 -20.40 -24.83 -3.90
N ALA A 284 -20.52 -24.49 -2.61
CA ALA A 284 -20.82 -25.46 -1.56
C ALA A 284 -22.25 -26.03 -1.71
N ASP A 285 -23.22 -25.19 -2.05
CA ASP A 285 -24.60 -25.62 -2.29
C ASP A 285 -24.72 -26.48 -3.55
N ALA A 286 -23.94 -26.20 -4.60
CA ALA A 286 -23.90 -27.02 -5.82
C ALA A 286 -23.32 -28.42 -5.55
N LEU A 287 -22.24 -28.51 -4.77
CA LEU A 287 -21.60 -29.80 -4.44
C LEU A 287 -22.50 -30.69 -3.56
N ASN A 288 -23.26 -30.11 -2.63
CA ASN A 288 -24.24 -30.88 -1.83
C ASN A 288 -25.42 -31.39 -2.65
N LYS A 289 -25.79 -30.68 -3.73
CA LYS A 289 -26.93 -31.05 -4.58
C LYS A 289 -26.61 -32.26 -5.48
N ASP A 290 -25.41 -32.32 -6.04
CA ASP A 290 -24.95 -33.48 -6.83
C ASP A 290 -24.83 -34.76 -5.96
N GLU A 291 -24.48 -34.62 -4.69
CA GLU A 291 -24.40 -35.75 -3.75
C GLU A 291 -25.79 -36.22 -3.31
N GLN A 292 -26.75 -35.29 -3.13
CA GLN A 292 -28.17 -35.63 -2.89
C GLN A 292 -28.83 -36.29 -4.12
N ASP A 293 -28.58 -35.80 -5.33
CA ASP A 293 -29.17 -36.38 -6.55
C ASP A 293 -28.62 -37.79 -6.84
N ARG A 294 -27.35 -38.06 -6.47
CA ARG A 294 -26.79 -39.44 -6.49
C ARG A 294 -27.42 -40.37 -5.45
N LEU A 295 -27.77 -39.86 -4.27
CA LEU A 295 -28.44 -40.64 -3.23
C LEU A 295 -29.92 -40.90 -3.53
N ILE A 296 -30.58 -40.00 -4.27
CA ILE A 296 -31.98 -40.15 -4.70
C ILE A 296 -32.08 -41.09 -5.92
N GLY A 297 -31.11 -41.07 -6.84
CA GLY A 297 -31.07 -41.97 -8.00
C GLY A 297 -30.91 -43.45 -7.65
N LEU A 298 -30.27 -43.77 -6.52
CA LEU A 298 -30.09 -45.16 -6.04
C LEU A 298 -31.34 -45.74 -5.34
N ARG A 299 -32.41 -44.97 -5.18
CA ARG A 299 -33.63 -45.38 -4.45
C ARG A 299 -34.82 -45.69 -5.35
N CYS A 300 -34.64 -45.69 -6.68
CA CYS A 300 -35.71 -45.95 -7.66
C CYS A 300 -35.52 -47.25 -8.46
N GLU A 301 -34.58 -48.13 -8.08
CA GLU A 301 -34.34 -49.43 -8.72
C GLU A 301 -34.62 -50.65 -7.81
N GLU A 302 -35.49 -50.51 -6.82
CA GLU A 302 -36.13 -51.63 -6.11
C GLU A 302 -37.65 -51.54 -6.23
#